data_AF-A0A7V9IXL9-F1
#
_entry.id   AF-A0A7V9IXL9-F1
#
_cell.length_a   1.000
_cell.length_b   1.000
_cell.length_c   1.000
_cell.angle_alpha   90.00
_cell.angle_beta   90.00
_cell.angle_gamma   90.00
#
_symmetry.space_group_name_H-M   'P 1'
#
loop_
_entity.id
_entity.type
_entity.pdbx_description
1 polymer ?
#
loop_
_entity_poly.entity_id
_entity_poly.type
_entity_poly.pdbx_seq_one_letter_code
_entity_poly.pdbx_strand_id
1 'polypeptide(L)'
;MDNSRDIPAYKHYLTPDGERPAVRVAFLDLEEDPGTTVNGVCFPASDLEDLDARERNYVRRDVSDLVHGVGGRVWAYFGSPEGRRQRSAGDVVVSREYLEGVERGFRRLGDGEHRAFLASTDLGALPVWDLVRVDHP
;
A
#
# COMPACT_ATOMS: atom_id res chain seq x y z
N MET A 1 2.92 -8.77 -2.26
CA MET A 1 3.11 -9.78 -1.21
C MET A 1 2.75 -11.14 -1.78
N ASP A 2 3.62 -12.15 -1.66
CA ASP A 2 3.33 -13.52 -2.13
C ASP A 2 2.49 -14.28 -1.10
N ASN A 3 1.20 -14.43 -1.38
CA ASN A 3 0.26 -15.05 -0.44
C ASN A 3 0.44 -16.57 -0.38
N SER A 4 1.17 -17.20 -1.30
CA SER A 4 1.43 -18.65 -1.26
C SER A 4 2.48 -19.06 -0.22
N ARG A 5 3.23 -18.09 0.33
CA ARG A 5 4.36 -18.35 1.23
C ARG A 5 4.03 -18.02 2.67
N ASP A 6 4.38 -18.93 3.59
CA ASP A 6 4.40 -18.61 5.01
C ASP A 6 5.57 -17.71 5.33
N ILE A 7 5.26 -16.50 5.78
CA ILE A 7 6.24 -15.52 6.22
C ILE A 7 6.01 -15.33 7.74
N PRO A 8 7.00 -15.66 8.59
CA PRO A 8 6.86 -15.50 10.04
C PRO A 8 6.49 -14.08 10.44
N ALA A 9 5.58 -13.95 11.42
CA ALA A 9 5.06 -12.69 11.93
C ALA A 9 4.50 -11.76 10.84
N TYR A 10 3.81 -12.33 9.86
CA TYR A 10 3.30 -11.56 8.72
C TYR A 10 1.91 -12.04 8.28
N LYS A 11 1.09 -11.10 7.84
CA LYS A 11 -0.29 -11.37 7.41
C LYS A 11 -0.34 -12.29 6.19
N HIS A 12 -1.42 -13.06 6.11
CA HIS A 12 -1.85 -13.75 4.89
C HIS A 12 -3.33 -13.47 4.61
N TYR A 13 -3.82 -13.92 3.46
CA TYR A 13 -5.19 -13.74 3.02
C TYR A 13 -5.84 -15.07 2.69
N LEU A 14 -7.10 -15.19 3.07
CA LEU A 14 -7.98 -16.31 2.73
C LEU A 14 -9.11 -15.81 1.82
N THR A 15 -9.64 -16.68 0.96
CA THR A 15 -10.93 -16.47 0.30
C THR A 15 -12.08 -16.62 1.33
N PRO A 16 -13.31 -16.20 1.00
CA PRO A 16 -14.43 -16.24 1.95
C PRO A 16 -14.81 -17.65 2.45
N ASP A 17 -14.49 -18.69 1.67
CA ASP A 17 -14.64 -20.11 2.03
C ASP A 17 -13.46 -20.67 2.84
N GLY A 18 -12.44 -19.85 3.12
CA GLY A 18 -11.32 -20.19 4.00
C GLY A 18 -10.11 -20.81 3.29
N GLU A 19 -10.10 -20.88 1.95
CA GLU A 19 -8.93 -21.32 1.19
C GLU A 19 -7.86 -20.22 1.16
N ARG A 20 -6.58 -20.62 1.16
CA ARG A 20 -5.47 -19.70 0.94
C ARG A 20 -5.07 -19.70 -0.54
N PRO A 21 -5.45 -18.69 -1.33
CA PRO A 21 -5.16 -18.68 -2.75
C PRO A 21 -3.67 -18.42 -3.01
N ALA A 22 -3.12 -19.14 -4.00
CA ALA A 22 -1.75 -18.98 -4.49
C ALA A 22 -1.61 -17.76 -5.42
N VAL A 23 -1.90 -16.57 -4.89
CA VAL A 23 -1.86 -15.29 -5.59
C VAL A 23 -0.91 -14.31 -4.91
N ARG A 24 -0.60 -13.22 -5.58
CA ARG A 24 0.10 -12.08 -4.99
C ARG A 24 -0.91 -10.99 -4.65
N VAL A 25 -0.89 -10.52 -3.40
CA VAL A 25 -1.75 -9.40 -2.98
C VAL A 25 -0.96 -8.10 -3.12
N ALA A 26 -1.52 -7.17 -3.90
CA ALA A 26 -1.00 -5.83 -4.11
C ALA A 26 -1.62 -4.82 -3.14
N PHE A 27 -0.84 -3.77 -2.85
CA PHE A 27 -1.22 -2.60 -2.07
C PHE A 27 -0.75 -1.35 -2.83
N LEU A 28 -1.16 -0.15 -2.39
CA LEU A 28 -0.71 1.10 -3.01
C LEU A 28 0.82 1.20 -3.00
N ASP A 29 1.35 1.79 -4.06
CA ASP A 29 2.76 2.12 -4.22
C ASP A 29 2.90 3.59 -4.63
N LEU A 30 4.06 4.17 -4.33
CA LEU A 30 4.51 5.45 -4.87
C LEU A 30 5.53 5.19 -5.97
N GLU A 31 5.31 5.83 -7.12
CA GLU A 31 6.24 5.86 -8.24
C GLU A 31 6.62 7.30 -8.55
N GLU A 32 7.89 7.50 -8.94
CA GLU A 32 8.35 8.82 -9.34
C GLU A 32 7.80 9.14 -10.73
N ASP A 33 6.99 10.18 -10.82
CA ASP A 33 6.43 10.67 -12.08
C ASP A 33 6.51 12.20 -12.13
N PRO A 34 7.41 12.78 -12.95
CA PRO A 34 7.57 14.23 -13.05
C PRO A 34 6.28 14.92 -13.49
N GLY A 35 5.78 15.83 -12.65
CA GLY A 35 4.58 16.62 -12.92
C GLY A 35 3.31 16.06 -12.26
N THR A 36 3.39 14.89 -11.65
CA THR A 36 2.31 14.31 -10.85
C THR A 36 2.54 14.60 -9.37
N THR A 37 1.46 14.91 -8.67
CA THR A 37 1.45 15.06 -7.21
C THR A 37 0.39 14.13 -6.61
N VAL A 38 0.69 13.58 -5.43
CA VAL A 38 -0.23 12.74 -4.67
C VAL A 38 -0.59 13.43 -3.36
N ASN A 39 -1.82 13.24 -2.90
CA ASN A 39 -2.23 13.63 -1.57
C ASN A 39 -2.09 12.46 -0.58
N GLY A 40 -1.94 12.78 0.69
CA GLY A 40 -1.73 11.76 1.74
C GLY A 40 -1.81 12.35 3.14
N VAL A 41 -1.56 11.50 4.14
CA VAL A 41 -1.58 11.87 5.55
C VAL A 41 -0.19 11.70 6.14
N CYS A 42 0.33 12.76 6.75
CA CYS A 42 1.56 12.71 7.54
C CYS A 42 1.20 12.54 9.03
N PHE A 43 1.80 11.56 9.69
CA PHE A 43 1.64 11.34 11.12
C PHE A 43 3.02 11.32 11.80
N PRO A 44 3.13 11.78 13.06
CA PRO A 44 4.37 11.66 13.83
C PRO A 44 4.75 10.18 14.00
N ALA A 45 6.02 9.86 13.76
CA ALA A 45 6.58 8.53 13.97
C ALA A 45 7.81 8.62 14.88
N SER A 46 7.82 7.83 15.95
CA SER A 46 8.95 7.71 16.88
C SER A 46 9.77 6.44 16.67
N ASP A 47 9.18 5.41 16.07
CA ASP A 47 9.82 4.12 15.82
C ASP A 47 9.81 3.79 14.33
N LEU A 48 10.89 4.14 13.65
CA LEU A 48 11.03 3.89 12.23
C LEU A 48 11.47 2.45 11.93
N GLU A 49 12.04 1.75 12.90
CA GLU A 49 12.48 0.35 12.75
C GLU A 49 11.25 -0.57 12.73
N ASP A 50 10.28 -0.32 13.60
CA ASP A 50 9.00 -1.03 13.59
C ASP A 50 8.23 -0.79 12.29
N LEU A 51 8.26 0.43 11.76
CA LEU A 51 7.66 0.74 10.46
C LEU A 51 8.40 0.01 9.32
N ASP A 52 9.73 0.00 9.32
CA ASP A 52 10.51 -0.75 8.33
C ASP A 52 10.21 -2.26 8.39
N ALA A 53 10.06 -2.81 9.59
CA ALA A 53 9.70 -4.21 9.80
C ALA A 53 8.26 -4.54 9.35
N ARG A 54 7.35 -3.56 9.40
CA ARG A 54 5.98 -3.69 8.89
C ARG A 54 5.94 -3.55 7.36
N GLU A 55 6.68 -2.61 6.80
CA GLU A 55 6.70 -2.24 5.38
C GLU A 55 7.73 -3.05 4.56
N ARG A 56 7.88 -4.35 4.82
CA ARG A 56 8.95 -5.22 4.27
C ARG A 56 9.08 -5.26 2.75
N ASN A 57 8.02 -4.92 2.02
CA ASN A 57 8.02 -4.89 0.55
C ASN A 57 8.40 -3.52 -0.01
N TYR A 58 8.72 -2.55 0.84
CA TYR A 58 9.00 -1.17 0.50
C TYR A 58 10.38 -0.73 1.02
N VAL A 59 10.85 0.40 0.50
CA VAL A 59 12.08 1.08 0.87
C VAL A 59 11.69 2.46 1.39
N ARG A 60 12.12 2.75 2.62
CA ARG A 60 11.97 4.07 3.23
C ARG A 60 12.85 5.09 2.49
N ARG A 61 12.28 6.23 2.11
CA ARG A 61 12.97 7.35 1.48
C ARG A 61 12.66 8.66 2.19
N ASP A 62 13.66 9.52 2.30
CA ASP A 62 13.49 10.89 2.77
C ASP A 62 12.80 11.71 1.67
N VAL A 63 11.65 12.29 1.99
CA VAL A 63 10.86 13.12 1.07
C VAL A 63 10.61 14.51 1.66
N SER A 64 11.42 14.92 2.64
CA SER A 64 11.25 16.20 3.36
C SER A 64 11.15 17.39 2.42
N ASP A 65 11.94 17.41 1.34
CA ASP A 65 11.95 18.51 0.37
C ASP A 65 10.77 18.49 -0.62
N LEU A 66 10.00 17.40 -0.63
CA LEU A 66 8.85 17.20 -1.53
C LEU A 66 7.50 17.47 -0.85
N VAL A 67 7.48 17.68 0.47
CA VAL A 67 6.25 17.86 1.23
C VAL A 67 6.26 19.23 1.92
N HIS A 68 5.24 20.04 1.62
CA HIS A 68 5.09 21.37 2.18
C HIS A 68 4.16 21.39 3.38
N GLY A 69 4.34 22.35 4.29
CA GLY A 69 3.43 22.58 5.41
C GLY A 69 3.62 21.63 6.61
N VAL A 70 4.65 20.77 6.58
CA VAL A 70 5.04 19.89 7.69
C VAL A 70 6.38 20.33 8.26
N GLY A 71 6.50 20.27 9.58
CA GLY A 71 7.76 20.50 10.28
C GLY A 71 8.53 19.21 10.49
N GLY A 72 9.83 19.22 10.21
CA GLY A 72 10.74 18.09 10.46
C GLY A 72 10.97 17.20 9.24
N ARG A 73 11.59 16.02 9.48
CA ARG A 73 11.88 15.05 8.42
C ARG A 73 10.65 14.23 8.09
N VAL A 74 10.36 14.08 6.80
CA VAL A 74 9.24 13.29 6.29
C VAL A 74 9.78 12.06 5.56
N TRP A 75 9.25 10.89 5.91
CA TRP A 75 9.60 9.62 5.30
C TRP A 75 8.40 9.04 4.56
N ALA A 76 8.65 8.47 3.39
CA ALA A 76 7.65 7.71 2.64
C ALA A 76 8.22 6.36 2.21
N TYR A 77 7.34 5.39 1.97
CA TYR A 77 7.68 4.01 1.64
C TYR A 77 7.36 3.74 0.17
N PHE A 78 8.39 3.43 -0.61
CA PHE A 78 8.31 3.16 -2.05
C PHE A 78 8.54 1.68 -2.32
N GLY A 79 7.81 1.09 -3.27
CA GLY A 79 7.87 -0.32 -3.59
C GLY A 79 9.31 -0.75 -3.87
N SER A 80 9.77 -1.75 -3.14
CA SER A 80 11.11 -2.29 -3.32
C SER A 80 11.26 -2.89 -4.73
N PRO A 81 12.49 -2.97 -5.27
CA PRO A 81 12.72 -3.62 -6.56
C PRO A 81 12.14 -5.04 -6.63
N GLU A 82 12.19 -5.78 -5.52
CA GLU A 82 11.59 -7.11 -5.41
C GLU A 82 10.05 -7.06 -5.41
N GLY A 83 9.45 -6.16 -4.63
CA GLY A 83 8.00 -5.96 -4.62
C GLY A 83 7.45 -5.59 -6.00
N ARG A 84 8.16 -4.72 -6.74
CA ARG A 84 7.81 -4.34 -8.11
C ARG A 84 7.94 -5.51 -9.09
N ARG A 85 9.01 -6.32 -8.99
CA ARG A 85 9.13 -7.56 -9.78
C ARG A 85 7.98 -8.53 -9.51
N GLN A 86 7.60 -8.69 -8.25
CA GLN A 86 6.47 -9.54 -7.86
C GLN A 86 5.15 -9.05 -8.45
N ARG A 87 4.92 -7.73 -8.51
CA ARG A 87 3.75 -7.13 -9.17
C ARG A 87 3.71 -7.44 -10.68
N SER A 88 4.85 -7.54 -11.34
CA SER A 88 4.91 -7.82 -12.78
C SER A 88 4.89 -9.31 -13.15
N ALA A 89 4.95 -10.22 -12.17
CA ALA A 89 5.13 -11.66 -12.40
C ALA A 89 3.84 -12.45 -12.70
N GLY A 90 2.69 -11.79 -12.85
CA GLY A 90 1.38 -12.44 -13.02
C GLY A 90 0.73 -12.87 -11.69
N ASP A 91 -0.57 -13.18 -11.74
CA ASP A 91 -1.41 -13.60 -10.59
C ASP A 91 -1.45 -12.60 -9.44
N VAL A 92 -1.61 -11.32 -9.78
CA VAL A 92 -1.68 -10.22 -8.82
C VAL A 92 -3.12 -9.75 -8.67
N VAL A 93 -3.58 -9.68 -7.44
CA VAL A 93 -4.93 -9.25 -7.08
C VAL A 93 -4.85 -8.14 -6.03
N VAL A 94 -5.93 -7.38 -5.91
CA VAL A 94 -6.14 -6.46 -4.78
C VAL A 94 -7.31 -6.97 -3.94
N SER A 95 -7.17 -6.90 -2.61
CA SER A 95 -8.29 -7.19 -1.72
C SER A 95 -9.35 -6.08 -1.83
N ARG A 96 -10.61 -6.45 -2.00
CA ARG A 96 -11.74 -5.50 -2.01
C ARG A 96 -11.78 -4.66 -0.75
N GLU A 97 -11.67 -5.28 0.42
CA GLU A 97 -11.71 -4.60 1.71
C GLU A 97 -10.62 -3.53 1.82
N TYR A 98 -9.41 -3.86 1.34
CA TYR A 98 -8.30 -2.91 1.32
C TYR A 98 -8.59 -1.70 0.44
N LEU A 99 -9.02 -1.93 -0.80
CA LEU A 99 -9.32 -0.87 -1.77
C LEU A 99 -10.43 0.05 -1.25
N GLU A 100 -11.54 -0.52 -0.77
CA GLU A 100 -12.65 0.23 -0.19
C GLU A 100 -12.24 0.98 1.08
N GLY A 101 -11.34 0.41 1.89
CA GLY A 101 -10.75 1.06 3.06
C GLY A 101 -10.00 2.35 2.69
N VAL A 102 -9.14 2.28 1.66
CA VAL A 102 -8.39 3.43 1.13
C VAL A 102 -9.34 4.49 0.58
N GLU A 103 -10.25 4.13 -0.32
CA GLU A 103 -11.20 5.07 -0.92
C GLU A 103 -12.03 5.79 0.14
N ARG A 104 -12.54 5.03 1.12
CA ARG A 104 -13.32 5.57 2.24
C ARG A 104 -12.48 6.50 3.11
N GLY A 105 -11.18 6.23 3.26
CA GLY A 105 -10.23 7.12 3.93
C GLY A 105 -10.21 8.50 3.25
N PHE A 106 -9.98 8.55 1.94
CA PHE A 106 -9.95 9.81 1.20
C PHE A 106 -11.32 10.50 1.16
N ARG A 107 -12.43 9.77 1.05
CA ARG A 107 -13.79 10.35 1.15
C ARG A 107 -14.03 11.05 2.48
N ARG A 108 -13.50 10.52 3.59
CA ARG A 108 -13.61 11.15 4.91
C ARG A 108 -12.81 12.44 5.04
N LEU A 109 -11.75 12.62 4.26
CA LEU A 109 -10.99 13.86 4.21
C LEU A 109 -11.71 14.95 3.39
N GLY A 110 -12.68 14.56 2.55
CA GLY A 110 -13.57 15.44 1.81
C GLY A 110 -13.48 15.25 0.29
N ASP A 111 -14.44 15.83 -0.44
CA ASP A 111 -14.59 15.66 -1.89
C ASP A 111 -13.39 16.18 -2.70
N GLY A 112 -12.66 17.18 -2.17
CA GLY A 112 -11.42 17.67 -2.77
C GLY A 112 -10.33 16.59 -2.74
N GLU A 113 -10.08 16.03 -1.56
CA GLU A 113 -9.05 15.00 -1.33
C GLU A 113 -9.37 13.69 -2.05
N HIS A 114 -10.65 13.29 -2.09
CA HIS A 114 -11.07 12.13 -2.85
C HIS A 114 -10.85 12.31 -4.36
N ARG A 115 -11.12 13.50 -4.92
CA ARG A 115 -10.82 13.78 -6.33
C ARG A 115 -9.33 13.82 -6.62
N ALA A 116 -8.51 14.40 -5.73
CA ALA A 116 -7.06 14.41 -5.87
C ALA A 116 -6.48 12.99 -5.84
N PHE A 117 -6.99 12.12 -4.97
CA PHE A 117 -6.62 10.71 -4.92
C PHE A 117 -6.94 9.99 -6.24
N LEU A 118 -8.17 10.13 -6.75
CA LEU A 118 -8.58 9.51 -8.02
C LEU A 118 -7.78 10.03 -9.23
N ALA A 119 -7.36 11.29 -9.21
CA ALA A 119 -6.58 11.90 -10.29
C ALA A 119 -5.11 11.46 -10.31
N SER A 120 -4.58 11.02 -9.16
CA SER A 120 -3.15 10.71 -8.98
C SER A 120 -2.87 9.23 -8.75
N THR A 121 -3.91 8.40 -8.62
CA THR A 121 -3.77 6.98 -8.34
C THR A 121 -4.25 6.15 -9.51
N ASP A 122 -3.35 5.35 -10.08
CA ASP A 122 -3.75 4.26 -10.96
C ASP A 122 -4.42 3.15 -10.15
N LEU A 123 -5.75 3.18 -10.10
CA LEU A 123 -6.57 2.08 -9.57
C LEU A 123 -6.69 0.92 -10.57
N GLY A 124 -5.72 0.79 -11.49
CA GLY A 124 -5.70 -0.05 -12.68
C GLY A 124 -6.19 -1.48 -12.48
N ALA A 125 -6.47 -2.13 -13.61
CA ALA A 125 -7.28 -3.33 -13.80
C ALA A 125 -6.80 -4.65 -13.14
N LEU A 126 -6.07 -4.59 -12.02
CA LEU A 126 -5.85 -5.77 -11.20
C LEU A 126 -7.22 -6.34 -10.80
N PRO A 127 -7.41 -7.66 -10.92
CA PRO A 127 -8.60 -8.31 -10.41
C PRO A 127 -8.79 -7.97 -8.91
N VAL A 128 -10.00 -7.51 -8.58
CA VAL A 128 -10.41 -7.25 -7.20
C VAL A 128 -11.05 -8.51 -6.65
N TRP A 129 -10.47 -9.08 -5.60
CA TRP A 129 -10.96 -10.31 -4.96
C TRP A 129 -11.48 -10.02 -3.56
N ASP A 130 -12.51 -10.77 -3.16
CA ASP A 130 -12.93 -10.82 -1.77
C ASP A 130 -11.92 -11.68 -1.00
N LEU A 131 -11.17 -11.04 -0.10
CA LEU A 131 -10.11 -11.68 0.65
C LEU A 131 -10.20 -11.23 2.12
N VAL A 132 -10.11 -12.20 3.03
CA VAL A 132 -10.08 -11.98 4.47
C VAL A 132 -8.64 -11.97 4.94
N ARG A 133 -8.20 -10.86 5.54
CA ARG A 133 -6.87 -10.74 6.13
C ARG A 133 -6.79 -11.51 7.45
N VAL A 134 -5.73 -12.29 7.60
CA VAL A 134 -5.36 -12.94 8.86
C VAL A 134 -4.00 -12.42 9.29
N ASP A 135 -3.95 -11.75 10.43
CA ASP A 135 -2.73 -11.23 11.04
C ASP A 135 -2.12 -12.25 12.01
N HIS A 136 -0.80 -12.41 11.93
CA HIS A 136 -0.04 -13.27 12.83
C HIS A 136 0.75 -12.43 13.83
N PRO A 137 0.85 -12.86 15.10
CA PRO A 137 1.64 -12.18 16.12
C PRO A 137 3.15 -12.23 15.83
#